data_AF-A0A6S4QUN9-F1
#
_entry.id   AF-A0A6S4QUN9-F1
#
_cell.length_a   1.000
_cell.length_b   1.000
_cell.length_c   1.000
_cell.angle_alpha   90.00
_cell.angle_beta   90.00
_cell.angle_gamma   90.00
#
_symmetry.space_group_name_H-M   'P 1'
#
loop_
_entity.id
_entity.type
_entity.pdbx_description
1 polymer ?
#
loop_
_entity_poly.entity_id
_entity_poly.type
_entity_poly.pdbx_seq_one_letter_code
_entity_poly.pdbx_strand_id
1 'polypeptide(L)'
;MAYQLIFERRFVMGHRLISGSSLQCSIPHGHNEYIKIYLAPKEQHRLDGNENFVELFKKAKKKWHHFIDNILDHTLQLAHNDPLIDYFKEHEPTQLSRLVITQGDPTTEMLCACLMSKLQAFLNYDNSPLHCVQFELQETPTNTVTLTGINAFTSVLPKAVIKKSQATSTSPTHWWERHDFSINDLKPQLITHPNLTH
;
A
#
# COMPACT_ATOMS: atom_id res chain seq x y z
N MET A 1 -12.09 11.37 -24.83
CA MET A 1 -12.87 10.72 -23.75
C MET A 1 -12.28 9.33 -23.55
N ALA A 2 -12.10 8.89 -22.31
CA ALA A 2 -11.59 7.56 -21.99
C ALA A 2 -12.54 6.86 -21.02
N TYR A 3 -12.80 5.56 -21.22
CA TYR A 3 -13.55 4.75 -20.27
C TYR A 3 -12.70 4.51 -19.01
N GLN A 4 -13.37 4.35 -17.86
CA GLN A 4 -12.73 4.00 -16.60
C GLN A 4 -13.29 2.69 -16.07
N LEU A 5 -12.39 1.85 -15.55
CA LEU A 5 -12.75 0.66 -14.78
C LEU A 5 -12.67 1.03 -13.30
N ILE A 6 -13.80 0.90 -12.61
CA ILE A 6 -13.93 1.31 -11.21
C ILE A 6 -14.28 0.08 -10.38
N PHE A 7 -13.56 -0.13 -9.29
CA PHE A 7 -13.89 -1.17 -8.32
C PHE A 7 -13.52 -0.74 -6.90
N GLU A 8 -14.18 -1.38 -5.94
CA GLU A 8 -14.02 -1.10 -4.52
C GLU A 8 -13.62 -2.38 -3.75
N ARG A 9 -12.83 -2.20 -2.70
CA ARG A 9 -12.51 -3.27 -1.74
C ARG A 9 -12.43 -2.71 -0.32
N ARG A 10 -12.88 -3.49 0.65
CA ARG A 10 -12.82 -3.17 2.08
C ARG A 10 -11.72 -3.97 2.75
N PHE A 11 -11.08 -3.41 3.77
CA PHE A 11 -10.24 -4.12 4.72
C PHE A 11 -10.39 -3.53 6.13
N VAL A 12 -9.94 -4.27 7.13
CA VAL A 12 -9.93 -3.88 8.55
C VAL A 12 -8.49 -3.78 9.00
N MET A 13 -8.18 -2.74 9.75
CA MET A 13 -6.83 -2.52 10.24
C MET A 13 -6.85 -1.83 11.60
N GLY A 14 -5.73 -1.94 12.32
CA GLY A 14 -5.43 -1.07 13.44
C GLY A 14 -4.34 -0.07 13.07
N HIS A 15 -4.31 1.10 13.70
CA HIS A 15 -3.21 2.05 13.59
C HIS A 15 -3.10 2.95 14.83
N ARG A 16 -2.05 3.76 14.86
CA ARG A 16 -1.93 4.94 15.72
C ARG A 16 -1.02 5.98 15.08
N LEU A 17 -1.16 7.23 15.51
CA LEU A 17 -0.39 8.37 15.02
C LEU A 17 0.40 8.99 16.20
N ILE A 18 1.72 9.11 16.08
CA ILE A 18 2.61 9.49 17.20
C ILE A 18 3.22 10.90 17.05
N SER A 19 3.05 11.55 15.89
CA SER A 19 3.79 12.78 15.53
C SER A 19 3.02 14.08 15.77
N GLY A 20 1.89 14.06 16.48
CA GLY A 20 1.15 15.26 16.88
C GLY A 20 -0.36 15.27 16.58
N SER A 21 -0.97 14.12 16.36
CA SER A 21 -2.42 13.98 16.27
C SER A 21 -3.11 14.20 17.63
N SER A 22 -4.45 14.13 17.63
CA SER A 22 -5.22 14.06 18.87
C SER A 22 -4.75 12.92 19.79
N LEU A 23 -4.94 13.07 21.10
CA LEU A 23 -4.67 12.00 22.09
C LEU A 23 -5.45 10.70 21.80
N GLN A 24 -6.58 10.80 21.11
CA GLN A 24 -7.39 9.63 20.75
C GLN A 24 -6.69 8.82 19.64
N CYS A 25 -6.10 9.51 18.66
CA CYS A 25 -5.39 8.88 17.55
C CYS A 25 -4.01 8.32 17.94
N SER A 26 -3.45 8.71 19.09
CA SER A 26 -2.14 8.22 19.55
C SER A 26 -2.19 6.87 20.28
N ILE A 27 -3.38 6.42 20.64
CA ILE A 27 -3.62 5.08 21.17
C ILE A 27 -3.96 4.14 20.01
N PRO A 28 -3.47 2.88 20.00
CA PRO A 28 -3.93 1.88 19.04
C PRO A 28 -5.45 1.79 18.99
N HIS A 29 -6.00 2.00 17.80
CA HIS A 29 -7.42 1.85 17.47
C HIS A 29 -7.52 1.29 16.05
N GLY A 30 -8.72 1.19 15.47
CA GLY A 30 -8.87 0.62 14.15
C GLY A 30 -10.11 1.08 13.41
N HIS A 31 -10.13 0.78 12.11
CA HIS A 31 -11.14 1.24 11.16
C HIS A 31 -11.53 0.13 10.18
N ASN A 32 -12.72 0.28 9.60
CA ASN A 32 -13.12 -0.41 8.39
C ASN A 32 -12.84 0.52 7.21
N GLU A 33 -11.73 0.32 6.52
CA GLU A 33 -11.34 1.18 5.41
C GLU A 33 -11.90 0.67 4.08
N TYR A 34 -12.27 1.60 3.21
CA TYR A 34 -12.77 1.32 1.87
C TYR A 34 -11.84 1.96 0.83
N ILE A 35 -11.34 1.15 -0.08
CA ILE A 35 -10.52 1.57 -1.21
C ILE A 35 -11.39 1.60 -2.45
N LYS A 36 -11.40 2.73 -3.16
CA LYS A 36 -12.00 2.84 -4.49
C LYS A 36 -10.95 3.23 -5.51
N ILE A 37 -10.87 2.43 -6.58
CA ILE A 37 -9.84 2.56 -7.60
C ILE A 37 -10.48 2.89 -8.93
N TYR A 38 -9.88 3.84 -9.63
CA TYR A 38 -10.25 4.22 -10.98
C TYR A 38 -9.05 3.96 -11.90
N LEU A 39 -9.22 3.01 -12.81
CA LEU A 39 -8.24 2.67 -13.82
C LEU A 39 -8.67 3.21 -15.17
N ALA A 40 -7.72 3.73 -15.95
CA ALA A 40 -7.95 4.14 -17.33
C ALA A 40 -6.93 3.50 -18.28
N PRO A 41 -7.27 3.31 -19.57
CA PRO A 41 -6.33 2.84 -20.57
C PRO A 41 -5.15 3.80 -20.73
N LYS A 42 -3.94 3.24 -20.85
CA LYS A 42 -2.72 4.00 -21.19
C LYS A 42 -2.81 4.63 -22.59
N GLU A 43 -3.48 3.92 -23.50
CA GLU A 43 -3.70 4.36 -24.88
C GLU A 43 -5.19 4.27 -25.23
N GLN A 44 -5.66 5.27 -25.98
CA GLN A 44 -7.01 5.23 -26.53
C GLN A 44 -7.05 4.26 -27.72
N HIS A 45 -7.99 3.34 -27.68
CA HIS A 45 -8.31 2.45 -28.79
C HIS A 45 -9.82 2.39 -28.95
N ARG A 46 -10.26 2.11 -30.18
CA ARG A 46 -11.64 1.76 -30.45
C ARG A 46 -11.90 0.36 -29.92
N LEU A 47 -13.13 0.12 -29.50
CA LEU A 47 -13.58 -1.25 -29.24
C LEU A 47 -13.52 -2.04 -30.55
N ASP A 48 -13.19 -3.33 -30.46
CA ASP A 48 -12.92 -4.20 -31.61
C ASP A 48 -14.19 -4.75 -32.27
N GLY A 49 -15.37 -4.50 -31.68
CA GLY A 49 -16.65 -5.02 -32.17
C GLY A 49 -16.89 -6.49 -31.85
N ASN A 50 -15.95 -7.16 -31.18
CA ASN A 50 -16.06 -8.57 -30.78
C ASN A 50 -16.07 -8.69 -29.25
N GLU A 51 -14.91 -8.56 -28.61
CA GLU A 51 -14.76 -8.69 -27.16
C GLU A 51 -15.15 -7.39 -26.44
N ASN A 52 -14.93 -6.23 -27.07
CA ASN A 52 -15.37 -4.91 -26.61
C ASN A 52 -14.92 -4.51 -25.18
N PHE A 53 -13.73 -4.90 -24.75
CA PHE A 53 -13.11 -4.42 -23.50
C PHE A 53 -11.63 -4.07 -23.67
N VAL A 54 -11.12 -3.19 -22.81
CA VAL A 54 -9.68 -2.89 -22.71
C VAL A 54 -8.95 -4.00 -21.96
N GLU A 55 -9.53 -4.46 -20.85
CA GLU A 55 -9.03 -5.56 -20.04
C GLU A 55 -10.20 -6.19 -19.27
N LEU A 56 -10.14 -7.50 -19.03
CA LEU A 56 -11.12 -8.19 -18.21
C LEU A 56 -11.04 -7.70 -16.76
N PHE A 57 -12.17 -7.27 -16.17
CA PHE A 57 -12.24 -6.88 -14.75
C PHE A 57 -11.60 -7.91 -13.81
N LYS A 58 -11.84 -9.21 -14.07
CA LYS A 58 -11.24 -10.29 -13.27
C LYS A 58 -9.72 -10.24 -13.30
N LYS A 59 -9.11 -9.94 -14.45
CA LYS A 59 -7.66 -9.82 -14.59
C LYS A 59 -7.14 -8.56 -13.90
N ALA A 60 -7.75 -7.40 -14.21
CA ALA A 60 -7.34 -6.11 -13.65
C ALA A 60 -7.35 -6.07 -12.12
N LYS A 61 -8.27 -6.79 -11.48
CA LYS A 61 -8.44 -6.77 -10.01
C LYS A 61 -7.78 -7.93 -9.27
N LYS A 62 -7.34 -9.01 -9.93
CA LYS A 62 -6.95 -10.28 -9.26
C LYS A 62 -5.81 -10.09 -8.27
N LYS A 63 -4.69 -9.51 -8.71
CA LYS A 63 -3.49 -9.34 -7.89
C LYS A 63 -3.74 -8.34 -6.75
N TRP A 64 -4.44 -7.24 -7.05
CA TRP A 64 -4.85 -6.25 -6.07
C TRP A 64 -5.74 -6.86 -4.98
N HIS A 65 -6.80 -7.57 -5.35
CA HIS A 65 -7.72 -8.19 -4.39
C HIS A 65 -6.98 -9.19 -3.50
N HIS A 66 -6.09 -10.00 -4.07
CA HIS A 66 -5.28 -10.92 -3.27
C HIS A 66 -4.41 -10.18 -2.24
N PHE A 67 -3.76 -9.10 -2.64
CA PHE A 67 -2.97 -8.26 -1.74
C PHE A 67 -3.83 -7.68 -0.61
N ILE A 68 -5.00 -7.11 -0.93
CA ILE A 68 -5.89 -6.57 0.10
C ILE A 68 -6.35 -7.68 1.04
N ASP A 69 -6.91 -8.77 0.51
CA ASP A 69 -7.58 -9.80 1.30
C ASP A 69 -6.65 -10.65 2.16
N ASN A 70 -5.41 -10.88 1.73
CA ASN A 70 -4.51 -11.85 2.38
C ASN A 70 -3.33 -11.18 3.10
N ILE A 71 -3.03 -9.93 2.73
CA ILE A 71 -1.83 -9.23 3.18
C ILE A 71 -2.19 -7.99 3.99
N LEU A 72 -2.97 -7.06 3.41
CA LEU A 72 -3.28 -5.78 4.04
C LEU A 72 -4.37 -5.88 5.11
N ASP A 73 -5.34 -6.76 4.90
CA ASP A 73 -6.41 -6.99 5.87
C ASP A 73 -5.85 -7.57 7.19
N HIS A 74 -6.43 -7.12 8.30
CA HIS A 74 -6.01 -7.45 9.66
C HIS A 74 -4.53 -7.14 9.95
N THR A 75 -4.07 -5.96 9.52
CA THR A 75 -2.73 -5.45 9.82
C THR A 75 -2.74 -4.34 10.87
N LEU A 76 -1.57 -4.07 11.45
CA LEU A 76 -1.31 -2.90 12.28
C LEU A 76 -0.42 -1.93 11.51
N GLN A 77 -0.87 -0.70 11.33
CA GLN A 77 -0.15 0.34 10.61
C GLN A 77 0.58 1.25 11.58
N LEU A 78 1.88 1.44 11.36
CA LEU A 78 2.77 2.18 12.27
C LEU A 78 3.72 3.09 11.50
N ALA A 79 4.12 4.18 12.15
CA ALA A 79 5.25 4.97 11.69
C ALA A 79 6.56 4.18 11.82
N HIS A 80 7.51 4.35 10.91
CA HIS A 80 8.83 3.68 10.95
C HIS A 80 9.62 3.88 12.24
N ASN A 81 9.35 4.94 12.99
CA ASN A 81 9.98 5.29 14.26
C ASN A 81 9.07 4.99 15.47
N ASP A 82 8.00 4.22 15.27
CA ASP A 82 7.08 3.84 16.33
C ASP A 82 7.72 2.79 17.27
N PRO A 83 7.74 3.01 18.60
CA PRO A 83 8.37 2.09 19.54
C PRO A 83 7.71 0.72 19.63
N LEU A 84 6.45 0.56 19.18
CA LEU A 84 5.82 -0.76 19.10
C LEU A 84 6.56 -1.68 18.11
N ILE A 85 7.23 -1.13 17.10
CA ILE A 85 8.03 -1.94 16.18
C ILE A 85 9.12 -2.69 16.93
N ASP A 86 9.80 -2.05 17.88
CA ASP A 86 10.85 -2.70 18.66
C ASP A 86 10.27 -3.70 19.67
N TYR A 87 9.10 -3.40 20.26
CA TYR A 87 8.36 -4.38 21.05
C TYR A 87 8.05 -5.65 20.24
N PHE A 88 7.52 -5.52 19.01
CA PHE A 88 7.24 -6.68 18.15
C PHE A 88 8.51 -7.43 17.78
N LYS A 89 9.62 -6.73 17.49
CA LYS A 89 10.91 -7.39 17.21
C LYS A 89 11.39 -8.23 18.39
N GLU A 90 11.24 -7.74 19.62
CA GLU A 90 11.75 -8.39 20.82
C GLU A 90 10.82 -9.52 21.30
N HIS A 91 9.51 -9.29 21.29
CA HIS A 91 8.55 -10.15 21.99
C HIS A 91 7.64 -10.95 21.07
N GLU A 92 7.35 -10.47 19.86
CA GLU A 92 6.40 -11.09 18.93
C GLU A 92 6.88 -11.03 17.46
N PRO A 93 8.10 -11.54 17.16
CA PRO A 93 8.76 -11.30 15.86
C PRO A 93 7.99 -11.89 14.67
N THR A 94 7.14 -12.90 14.90
CA THR A 94 6.26 -13.46 13.87
C THR A 94 5.20 -12.47 13.39
N GLN A 95 4.86 -11.46 14.19
CA GLN A 95 3.88 -10.43 13.83
C GLN A 95 4.46 -9.30 12.97
N LEU A 96 5.78 -9.25 12.78
CA LEU A 96 6.43 -8.22 11.94
C LEU A 96 5.91 -8.24 10.49
N SER A 97 5.48 -9.40 9.99
CA SER A 97 4.87 -9.52 8.66
C SER A 97 3.45 -8.94 8.58
N ARG A 98 2.84 -8.58 9.71
CA ARG A 98 1.52 -7.95 9.82
C ARG A 98 1.59 -6.45 10.13
N LEU A 99 2.80 -5.87 10.11
CA LEU A 99 2.99 -4.44 10.29
C LEU A 99 3.07 -3.73 8.93
N VAL A 100 2.15 -2.82 8.65
CA VAL A 100 2.31 -1.85 7.57
C VAL A 100 3.15 -0.70 8.11
N ILE A 101 4.30 -0.40 7.49
CA ILE A 101 5.20 0.63 8.00
C ILE A 101 5.36 1.76 7.00
N THR A 102 5.07 2.99 7.42
CA THR A 102 5.22 4.21 6.61
C THR A 102 6.38 5.08 7.09
N GLN A 103 6.91 5.93 6.22
CA GLN A 103 7.71 7.07 6.66
C GLN A 103 6.79 8.10 7.31
N GLY A 104 7.04 8.40 8.59
CA GLY A 104 6.11 9.16 9.42
C GLY A 104 4.81 8.42 9.71
N ASP A 105 3.86 9.14 10.30
CA ASP A 105 2.56 8.62 10.72
C ASP A 105 1.75 7.98 9.56
N PRO A 106 1.08 6.84 9.78
CA PRO A 106 0.26 6.16 8.77
C PRO A 106 -1.11 6.84 8.65
N THR A 107 -1.12 8.11 8.26
CA THR A 107 -2.37 8.85 8.01
C THR A 107 -3.04 8.33 6.74
N THR A 108 -4.33 8.64 6.59
CA THR A 108 -5.12 8.28 5.41
C THR A 108 -4.52 8.86 4.12
N GLU A 109 -3.89 10.04 4.17
CA GLU A 109 -3.13 10.61 3.05
C GLU A 109 -1.89 9.78 2.70
N MET A 110 -1.10 9.42 3.69
CA MET A 110 0.13 8.63 3.50
C MET A 110 -0.20 7.25 2.93
N LEU A 111 -1.21 6.58 3.50
CA LEU A 111 -1.69 5.27 3.04
C LEU A 111 -2.29 5.34 1.63
N CYS A 112 -3.11 6.35 1.33
CA CYS A 112 -3.66 6.54 -0.01
C CYS A 112 -2.55 6.64 -1.07
N ALA A 113 -1.49 7.42 -0.79
CA ALA A 113 -0.35 7.55 -1.69
C ALA A 113 0.48 6.26 -1.83
N CYS A 114 0.80 5.58 -0.71
CA CYS A 114 1.50 4.29 -0.73
C CYS A 114 0.72 3.23 -1.51
N LEU A 115 -0.58 3.11 -1.26
CA LEU A 115 -1.43 2.10 -1.88
C LEU A 115 -1.64 2.37 -3.37
N MET A 116 -1.76 3.64 -3.79
CA MET A 116 -1.77 4.00 -5.21
C MET A 116 -0.45 3.62 -5.89
N SER A 117 0.70 3.86 -5.24
CA SER A 117 2.01 3.45 -5.74
C SER A 117 2.12 1.93 -5.87
N LYS A 118 1.66 1.17 -4.85
CA LYS A 118 1.66 -0.30 -4.82
C LYS A 118 0.80 -0.90 -5.93
N LEU A 119 -0.39 -0.34 -6.13
CA LEU A 119 -1.27 -0.71 -7.24
C LEU A 119 -0.57 -0.48 -8.58
N GLN A 120 0.05 0.69 -8.77
CA GLN A 120 0.75 0.98 -10.02
C GLN A 120 1.95 0.04 -10.25
N ALA A 121 2.65 -0.36 -9.20
CA ALA A 121 3.71 -1.36 -9.28
C ALA A 121 3.18 -2.74 -9.73
N PHE A 122 2.01 -3.17 -9.24
CA PHE A 122 1.35 -4.38 -9.74
C PHE A 122 0.95 -4.27 -11.21
N LEU A 123 0.30 -3.17 -11.61
CA LEU A 123 -0.11 -2.94 -12.99
C LEU A 123 1.08 -2.94 -13.95
N ASN A 124 2.19 -2.34 -13.55
CA ASN A 124 3.42 -2.32 -14.34
C ASN A 124 4.02 -3.73 -14.48
N TYR A 125 4.12 -4.49 -13.39
CA TYR A 125 4.65 -5.86 -13.43
C TYR A 125 3.80 -6.80 -14.29
N ASP A 126 2.47 -6.66 -14.22
CA ASP A 126 1.55 -7.48 -15.01
C ASP A 126 1.45 -7.02 -16.49
N ASN A 127 2.24 -6.01 -16.91
CA ASN A 127 2.16 -5.36 -18.21
C ASN A 127 0.71 -4.93 -18.56
N SER A 128 -0.05 -4.46 -17.57
CA SER A 128 -1.43 -4.06 -17.77
C SER A 128 -1.51 -2.87 -18.75
N PRO A 129 -2.49 -2.85 -19.66
CA PRO A 129 -2.77 -1.69 -20.51
C PRO A 129 -3.40 -0.53 -19.72
N LEU A 130 -3.63 -0.69 -18.41
CA LEU A 130 -4.25 0.29 -17.54
C LEU A 130 -3.22 1.02 -16.67
N HIS A 131 -3.53 2.27 -16.31
CA HIS A 131 -2.89 2.98 -15.20
C HIS A 131 -3.93 3.38 -14.14
N CYS A 132 -3.49 3.64 -12.92
CA CYS A 132 -4.36 4.23 -11.90
C CYS A 132 -4.43 5.74 -12.13
N VAL A 133 -5.64 6.27 -12.32
CA VAL A 133 -5.88 7.73 -12.49
C VAL A 133 -6.47 8.38 -11.25
N GLN A 134 -7.13 7.61 -10.40
CA GLN A 134 -7.64 8.08 -9.11
C GLN A 134 -7.68 6.93 -8.12
N PHE A 135 -7.32 7.24 -6.88
CA PHE A 135 -7.37 6.33 -5.75
C PHE A 135 -8.06 7.05 -4.59
N GLU A 136 -9.07 6.42 -4.00
CA GLU A 136 -9.77 6.92 -2.83
C GLU A 136 -9.55 5.94 -1.68
N LEU A 137 -9.22 6.50 -0.51
CA LEU A 137 -9.18 5.76 0.74
C LEU A 137 -10.12 6.44 1.74
N GLN A 138 -11.16 5.71 2.12
CA GLN A 138 -12.13 6.13 3.12
C GLN A 138 -11.80 5.43 4.44
N GLU A 139 -11.40 6.20 5.44
CA GLU A 139 -11.10 5.71 6.81
C GLU A 139 -12.40 5.57 7.62
N THR A 140 -13.28 6.56 7.52
CA THR A 140 -14.57 6.60 8.20
C THR A 140 -15.69 6.98 7.22
N PRO A 141 -16.98 6.73 7.53
CA PRO A 141 -18.07 7.12 6.63
C PRO A 141 -18.15 8.62 6.30
N THR A 142 -17.43 9.48 7.02
CA THR A 142 -17.42 10.92 6.81
C THR A 142 -16.09 11.46 6.27
N ASN A 143 -15.04 10.62 6.20
CA ASN A 143 -13.68 11.06 5.87
C ASN A 143 -13.08 10.18 4.78
N THR A 144 -12.79 10.79 3.63
CA THR A 144 -12.15 10.14 2.47
C THR A 144 -11.02 11.02 1.96
N VAL A 145 -9.87 10.41 1.67
CA VAL A 145 -8.79 11.05 0.93
C VAL A 145 -8.81 10.55 -0.50
N THR A 146 -8.74 11.48 -1.45
CA THR A 146 -8.65 11.19 -2.88
C THR A 146 -7.33 11.69 -3.44
N LEU A 147 -6.61 10.81 -4.12
CA LEU A 147 -5.41 11.15 -4.89
C LEU A 147 -5.71 10.97 -6.39
N THR A 148 -5.62 12.06 -7.15
CA THR A 148 -5.99 12.10 -8.58
C THR A 148 -4.79 12.47 -9.44
N GLY A 149 -4.64 11.76 -10.57
CA GLY A 149 -3.59 11.97 -11.56
C GLY A 149 -2.71 10.74 -11.72
N ILE A 150 -2.22 10.51 -12.94
CA ILE A 150 -1.28 9.42 -13.23
C ILE A 150 0.00 9.67 -12.45
N ASN A 151 0.43 8.68 -11.65
CA ASN A 151 1.62 8.77 -10.80
C ASN A 151 1.59 9.95 -9.80
N ALA A 152 0.41 10.43 -9.40
CA ALA A 152 0.26 11.52 -8.44
C ALA A 152 0.94 11.22 -7.09
N PHE A 153 1.11 9.95 -6.73
CA PHE A 153 1.87 9.54 -5.55
C PHE A 153 3.33 10.03 -5.54
N THR A 154 3.95 10.25 -6.71
CA THR A 154 5.37 10.66 -6.80
C THR A 154 5.65 12.07 -6.28
N SER A 155 4.65 12.96 -6.30
CA SER A 155 4.80 14.34 -5.80
C SER A 155 4.47 14.48 -4.32
N VAL A 156 3.75 13.52 -3.73
CA VAL A 156 3.27 13.57 -2.34
C VAL A 156 4.01 12.60 -1.43
N LEU A 157 4.53 11.49 -1.95
CA LEU A 157 5.34 10.58 -1.15
C LEU A 157 6.67 11.23 -0.80
N PRO A 158 7.19 11.00 0.42
CA PRO A 158 8.52 11.44 0.80
C PRO A 158 9.56 10.97 -0.21
N LYS A 159 10.45 11.87 -0.64
CA LYS A 159 11.57 11.49 -1.50
C LYS A 159 12.44 10.49 -0.75
N ALA A 160 12.78 9.37 -1.39
CA ALA A 160 13.76 8.44 -0.85
C ALA A 160 15.03 9.21 -0.47
N VAL A 161 15.44 9.14 0.79
CA VAL A 161 16.72 9.68 1.23
C VAL A 161 17.79 8.74 0.66
N ILE A 162 18.25 9.03 -0.55
CA ILE A 162 19.38 8.32 -1.16
C ILE A 162 20.59 8.62 -0.27
N LYS A 163 20.95 7.66 0.59
CA LYS A 163 22.26 7.71 1.26
C LYS A 163 23.30 7.71 0.13
N LYS A 164 24.21 8.69 0.13
CA LYS A 164 25.21 8.93 -0.94
C LYS A 164 26.01 7.68 -1.36
N SER A 165 26.03 6.61 -0.56
CA SER A 165 26.68 5.33 -0.85
C SER A 165 25.86 4.34 -1.70
N GLN A 166 24.61 4.64 -2.07
CA GLN A 166 23.71 3.74 -2.84
C GLN A 166 23.21 4.35 -4.16
N ALA A 167 23.85 5.41 -4.65
CA ALA A 167 23.42 6.20 -5.82
C ALA A 167 23.40 5.44 -7.17
N THR A 168 23.70 4.14 -7.20
CA THR A 168 23.71 3.31 -8.42
C THR A 168 22.62 2.23 -8.47
N SER A 169 21.81 2.03 -7.43
CA SER A 169 20.71 1.05 -7.50
C SER A 169 19.44 1.72 -8.02
N THR A 170 19.00 1.32 -9.21
CA THR A 170 17.68 1.64 -9.78
C THR A 170 16.54 0.82 -9.15
N SER A 171 16.82 0.05 -8.10
CA SER A 171 15.85 -0.83 -7.46
C SER A 171 14.84 -0.04 -6.63
N PRO A 172 13.55 -0.44 -6.62
CA PRO A 172 12.54 0.18 -5.78
C PRO A 172 12.97 0.13 -4.32
N THR A 173 12.94 1.28 -3.64
CA THR A 173 13.54 1.41 -2.30
C THR A 173 12.54 1.09 -1.19
N HIS A 174 11.26 1.34 -1.45
CA HIS A 174 10.19 1.17 -0.47
C HIS A 174 9.19 0.10 -0.87
N TRP A 175 8.54 -0.52 0.12
CA TRP A 175 7.58 -1.60 -0.12
C TRP A 175 6.44 -1.21 -1.05
N TRP A 176 6.01 0.04 -1.02
CA TRP A 176 4.95 0.55 -1.89
C TRP A 176 5.38 0.68 -3.36
N GLU A 177 6.68 0.67 -3.66
CA GLU A 177 7.18 0.70 -5.04
C GLU A 177 7.45 -0.71 -5.60
N ARG A 178 7.42 -1.74 -4.74
CA ARG A 178 7.69 -3.14 -5.11
C ARG A 178 6.42 -3.84 -5.58
N HIS A 179 6.54 -4.67 -6.61
CA HIS A 179 5.46 -5.49 -7.14
C HIS A 179 5.22 -6.81 -6.38
N ASP A 180 5.95 -7.02 -5.28
CA ASP A 180 5.77 -8.13 -4.34
C ASP A 180 4.64 -7.83 -3.33
N PHE A 181 4.38 -8.76 -2.41
CA PHE A 181 3.36 -8.59 -1.37
C PHE A 181 3.92 -8.03 -0.05
N SER A 182 5.10 -7.41 -0.05
CA SER A 182 5.62 -6.77 1.17
C SER A 182 4.81 -5.52 1.53
N ILE A 183 4.69 -5.26 2.84
CA ILE A 183 4.02 -4.09 3.43
C ILE A 183 4.93 -3.30 4.38
N ASN A 184 6.19 -3.70 4.48
CA ASN A 184 7.23 -2.97 5.19
C ASN A 184 8.62 -3.32 4.61
N ASP A 185 9.63 -2.57 5.06
CA ASP A 185 11.03 -2.72 4.65
C ASP A 185 11.90 -3.31 5.77
N LEU A 186 11.29 -3.96 6.77
CA LEU A 186 12.04 -4.62 7.83
C LEU A 186 12.82 -5.79 7.23
N LYS A 187 14.11 -5.90 7.59
CA LYS A 187 14.90 -7.06 7.21
C LYS A 187 14.32 -8.30 7.90
N PRO A 188 14.24 -9.46 7.23
CA PRO A 188 13.94 -10.71 7.89
C PRO A 188 14.95 -10.90 9.01
N GLN A 189 14.49 -10.97 10.26
CA GLN A 189 15.37 -11.40 11.33
C GLN A 189 15.63 -12.89 11.10
N LEU A 190 16.90 -13.25 10.92
CA LEU A 190 17.32 -14.64 11.04
C LEU A 190 16.97 -15.06 12.46
N ILE A 191 15.92 -15.87 12.62
CA ILE A 191 15.58 -16.45 13.91
C ILE A 191 16.70 -17.44 14.24
N THR A 192 17.74 -16.97 14.93
CA THR A 192 18.66 -17.85 15.63
C THR A 192 17.95 -18.27 16.90
N HIS A 193 17.28 -19.42 16.90
CA HIS A 193 16.81 -20.03 18.14
C HIS A 193 18.02 -20.29 19.04
N PRO A 194 18.19 -19.59 20.17
CA PRO A 194 19.17 -20.00 21.16
C PRO A 194 18.53 -21.16 21.94
N ASN A 195 19.02 -22.37 21.72
CA ASN A 195 18.92 -23.52 22.63
C ASN A 195 17.51 -23.91 23.10
N LEU A 196 16.85 -24.78 22.32
CA LEU A 196 16.07 -25.87 22.94
C LEU A 196 17.07 -26.97 23.32
N THR A 197 17.65 -26.87 24.51
CA THR A 197 18.27 -28.01 25.18
C THR A 197 17.17 -28.86 25.80
N HIS A 198 17.05 -30.08 25.29
CA HIS A 198 16.43 -31.31 25.80
C HIS A 198 15.39 -31.21 26.93
#